data_AF-A0A8T3R5Z3-F1
#
_entry.id   AF-A0A8T3R5Z3-F1
#
_cell.length_a   1.000
_cell.length_b   1.000
_cell.length_c   1.000
_cell.angle_alpha   90.00
_cell.angle_beta   90.00
_cell.angle_gamma   90.00
#
_symmetry.space_group_name_H-M   'P 1'
#
loop_
_entity.id
_entity.type
_entity.pdbx_description
1 polymer ?
#
loop_
_entity_poly.entity_id
_entity_poly.type
_entity_poly.pdbx_seq_one_letter_code
_entity_poly.pdbx_strand_id
1 'polypeptide(L)'
;MTDEDTILLEVPAEALRATMVVPEIQRLVFSTLSNRLQRTEAADLPRLAGLDQENLRDLRTPRPQVEVPTRTYDASGGTAG
;
A
#
# COMPACT_ATOMS: atom_id res chain seq x y z
N MET A 1 0.73 22.83 17.49
CA MET A 1 0.43 22.57 16.06
C MET A 1 0.84 23.84 15.34
N THR A 2 2.00 23.84 14.69
CA THR A 2 2.41 24.96 13.84
C THR A 2 1.65 24.81 12.53
N ASP A 3 0.62 25.64 12.38
CA ASP A 3 -0.02 25.89 11.09
C ASP A 3 1.01 26.70 10.29
N GLU A 4 1.90 26.01 9.57
CA GLU A 4 2.80 26.67 8.63
C GLU A 4 1.95 27.19 7.47
N ASP A 5 2.12 28.47 7.14
CA ASP A 5 1.51 29.10 5.97
C ASP A 5 1.85 28.27 4.73
N THR A 6 0.89 27.44 4.31
CA THR A 6 1.07 26.47 3.23
C THR A 6 0.41 27.04 1.98
N ILE A 7 1.23 27.31 0.96
CA ILE A 7 0.75 27.76 -0.34
C ILE A 7 0.45 26.53 -1.19
N LEU A 8 -0.80 26.38 -1.62
CA LEU A 8 -1.19 25.35 -2.58
C LEU A 8 -0.71 25.73 -3.98
N LEU A 9 0.07 24.85 -4.61
CA LEU A 9 0.47 24.97 -6.00
C LEU A 9 -0.23 23.90 -6.85
N GLU A 10 -1.13 24.33 -7.72
CA GLU A 10 -1.75 23.45 -8.71
C GLU A 10 -0.82 23.30 -9.92
N VAL A 11 -0.50 22.05 -10.27
CA VAL A 11 0.43 21.75 -11.36
C VAL A 11 -0.27 20.85 -12.39
N PRO A 12 -0.35 21.25 -13.66
CA PRO A 12 -0.85 20.39 -14.72
C PRO A 12 -0.03 19.11 -14.85
N ALA A 13 -0.68 17.99 -15.15
CA ALA A 13 -0.02 16.69 -15.27
C ALA A 13 1.09 16.70 -16.34
N GLU A 14 0.89 17.39 -17.45
CA GLU A 14 1.89 17.53 -18.50
C GLU A 14 3.14 18.28 -18.02
N ALA A 15 2.95 19.39 -17.30
CA ALA A 15 4.05 20.17 -16.74
C ALA A 15 4.85 19.36 -15.71
N LEU A 16 4.18 18.59 -14.85
CA LEU A 16 4.85 17.69 -13.92
C LEU A 16 5.63 16.58 -14.65
N ARG A 17 5.07 15.99 -15.71
CA ARG A 17 5.78 14.99 -16.51
C ARG A 17 7.00 15.58 -17.21
N ALA A 18 6.88 16.81 -17.70
CA ALA A 18 7.99 17.53 -18.32
C ALA A 18 9.14 17.79 -17.34
N THR A 19 8.87 18.03 -16.05
CA THR A 19 9.94 18.19 -15.05
C THR A 19 10.58 16.86 -14.63
N MET A 20 9.85 15.74 -14.73
CA MET A 20 10.38 14.41 -14.43
C MET A 20 11.39 13.87 -15.45
N VAL A 21 11.68 14.60 -16.54
CA VAL A 21 12.84 14.28 -17.42
C VAL A 21 14.18 14.46 -16.69
N VAL A 22 14.21 15.27 -15.62
CA VAL A 22 15.38 15.43 -14.75
C VAL A 22 15.42 14.28 -13.74
N PRO A 23 16.46 13.42 -13.74
CA PRO A 23 16.50 12.22 -12.90
C PRO A 23 16.41 12.49 -11.39
N GLU A 24 16.95 13.62 -10.93
CA GLU A 24 16.90 14.05 -9.53
C GLU A 24 15.47 14.37 -9.10
N ILE A 25 14.72 15.06 -9.96
CA ILE A 25 13.32 15.42 -9.71
C ILE A 25 12.45 14.16 -9.69
N GLN A 26 12.65 13.25 -10.65
CA GLN A 26 11.92 11.98 -10.67
C GLN A 26 12.15 11.17 -9.38
N ARG A 27 13.41 11.07 -8.92
CA ARG A 27 13.76 10.38 -7.66
C ARG A 27 13.09 11.03 -6.46
N LEU A 28 13.10 12.35 -6.37
CA LEU A 28 12.47 13.09 -5.28
C LEU A 28 10.96 12.86 -5.24
N VAL A 29 10.26 13.02 -6.37
CA VAL A 29 8.82 12.81 -6.46
C VAL A 29 8.47 11.37 -6.10
N PHE A 30 9.17 10.38 -6.66
CA PHE A 30 8.89 8.97 -6.42
C PHE A 30 9.12 8.57 -4.96
N SER A 31 10.22 9.02 -4.36
CA SER A 31 10.51 8.75 -2.94
C SER A 31 9.46 9.37 -2.01
N THR A 32 9.00 10.59 -2.31
CA THR A 32 7.97 11.29 -1.53
C THR A 32 6.64 10.56 -1.62
N LEU A 33 6.20 10.18 -2.82
CA LEU A 33 4.95 9.43 -3.01
C LEU A 33 5.02 8.04 -2.38
N SER A 34 6.14 7.34 -2.53
CA SER A 34 6.36 6.03 -1.90
C SER A 34 6.29 6.12 -0.38
N ASN A 35 6.90 7.16 0.19
CA ASN A 35 6.87 7.39 1.64
C ASN A 35 5.45 7.73 2.11
N ARG A 36 4.71 8.56 1.36
CA ARG A 36 3.29 8.83 1.64
C ARG A 36 2.45 7.56 1.58
N LEU A 37 2.66 6.70 0.59
CA LEU A 37 1.99 5.40 0.50
C LEU A 37 2.33 4.50 1.68
N GLN A 38 3.60 4.42 2.09
CA GLN A 38 4.03 3.62 3.25
C GLN A 38 3.43 4.11 4.57
N ARG A 39 3.19 5.41 4.70
CA ARG A 39 2.56 6.04 5.87
C ARG A 39 1.04 6.06 5.79
N THR A 40 0.46 5.60 4.68
CA THR A 40 -1.00 5.50 4.54
C THR A 40 -1.46 4.26 5.30
N GLU A 41 -2.33 4.46 6.28
CA GLU A 41 -2.97 3.37 7.04
C GLU A 41 -3.59 2.35 6.08
N ALA A 42 -3.44 1.05 6.36
CA ALA A 42 -3.89 -0.02 5.46
C ALA A 42 -5.40 0.03 5.14
N ALA A 43 -6.18 0.70 5.97
CA ALA A 43 -7.61 0.94 5.79
C ALA A 43 -7.94 1.96 4.69
N ASP A 44 -7.02 2.88 4.35
CA ASP A 44 -7.21 3.90 3.30
C ASP A 44 -6.68 3.47 1.93
N LEU A 45 -5.83 2.43 1.89
CA LEU A 45 -5.32 1.84 0.65
C LEU A 45 -6.42 1.34 -0.32
N PRO A 46 -7.52 0.70 0.14
CA PRO A 46 -8.63 0.32 -0.73
C PRO A 46 -9.34 1.50 -1.41
N ARG A 47 -9.40 2.66 -0.73
CA ARG A 47 -10.04 3.86 -1.27
C ARG A 47 -9.15 4.53 -2.32
N LEU A 48 -7.83 4.49 -2.12
CA LEU A 48 -6.85 4.93 -3.12
C LEU A 48 -6.76 3.97 -4.33
N ALA A 49 -7.08 2.68 -4.12
CA ALA A 49 -7.26 1.70 -5.19
C ALA A 49 -8.58 1.88 -5.98
N GLY A 50 -9.42 2.85 -5.60
CA GLY A 50 -10.79 3.03 -6.08
C GLY A 50 -10.97 3.47 -7.53
N LEU A 51 -9.91 3.57 -8.32
CA LEU A 51 -10.04 3.86 -9.77
C LEU A 51 -9.99 2.60 -10.64
N ASP A 52 -9.55 1.45 -10.13
CA ASP A 52 -9.33 0.27 -10.98
C ASP A 52 -9.35 -1.07 -10.22
N GLN A 53 -10.38 -1.29 -9.39
CA GLN A 53 -10.57 -2.54 -8.66
C GLN A 53 -10.71 -3.76 -9.58
N GLU A 54 -11.13 -3.55 -10.82
CA GLU A 54 -11.24 -4.58 -11.86
C GLU A 54 -9.85 -5.06 -12.30
N ASN A 55 -8.97 -4.16 -12.75
CA ASN A 55 -7.59 -4.56 -13.12
C ASN A 55 -6.78 -5.07 -11.92
N LEU A 56 -7.08 -4.60 -10.70
CA LEU A 56 -6.43 -5.13 -9.49
C LEU A 56 -6.84 -6.57 -9.16
N ARG A 57 -8.01 -7.06 -9.61
CA ARG A 57 -8.39 -8.46 -9.45
C ARG A 57 -7.56 -9.35 -10.37
N ASP A 58 -7.35 -8.91 -11.61
CA ASP A 58 -6.53 -9.63 -12.58
C ASP A 58 -5.06 -9.71 -12.15
N LEU A 59 -4.57 -8.67 -11.46
CA LEU A 59 -3.20 -8.62 -10.97
C LEU A 59 -2.97 -9.35 -9.63
N ARG A 60 -4.04 -9.79 -8.93
CA ARG A 60 -3.90 -10.61 -7.72
C ARG A 60 -3.38 -11.99 -8.11
N THR A 61 -2.08 -12.21 -7.96
CA THR A 61 -1.51 -13.54 -7.98
C THR A 61 -2.19 -14.36 -6.87
N PRO A 62 -2.86 -15.48 -7.18
CA PRO A 62 -3.40 -16.35 -6.14
C PRO A 62 -2.24 -16.75 -5.23
N ARG A 63 -2.33 -16.39 -3.94
CA ARG A 63 -1.38 -16.89 -2.95
C ARG A 63 -1.48 -18.42 -2.99
N PRO A 64 -0.36 -19.15 -3.06
CA PRO A 64 -0.42 -20.59 -2.93
C PRO A 64 -1.16 -20.90 -1.63
N GLN A 65 -2.27 -21.63 -1.74
CA GLN A 65 -2.97 -22.16 -0.60
C GLN A 65 -1.98 -23.11 0.08
N VAL A 66 -1.27 -22.61 1.07
CA VAL A 66 -0.52 -23.48 1.98
C VAL A 66 -1.60 -24.23 2.72
N GLU A 67 -1.87 -25.46 2.27
CA GLU A 67 -2.69 -26.43 2.97
C GLU A 67 -2.09 -26.55 4.36
N VAL A 68 -2.73 -25.89 5.33
CA VAL A 68 -2.32 -25.97 6.73
C VAL A 68 -2.69 -27.39 7.12
N PRO A 69 -1.72 -28.30 7.36
CA PRO A 69 -2.08 -29.62 7.83
C PRO A 69 -2.74 -29.38 9.18
N THR A 70 -3.99 -29.85 9.35
CA THR A 70 -4.70 -29.82 10.62
C THR A 70 -3.79 -30.43 11.68
N ARG A 71 -3.15 -29.57 12.48
CA ARG A 71 -2.35 -30.00 13.61
C ARG A 71 -3.35 -30.49 14.65
N THR A 72 -3.64 -31.79 14.63
CA THR A 72 -4.38 -32.46 15.69
C THR A 72 -3.57 -32.28 16.97
N TYR A 73 -4.03 -31.37 17.82
CA TYR A 73 -3.60 -31.32 19.21
C TYR A 73 -4.10 -32.62 19.85
N ASP A 74 -3.21 -33.60 19.97
CA ASP A 74 -3.38 -34.64 20.99
C ASP A 74 -3.29 -33.92 22.34
N ALA A 75 -4.45 -33.69 22.93
CA ALA A 75 -4.60 -33.11 24.23
C ALA A 75 -4.10 -34.12 25.27
N SER A 76 -2.85 -33.91 25.67
CA SER A 76 -2.24 -34.46 26.86
C SER A 76 -3.20 -34.55 28.06
N GLY A 77 -3.35 -35.77 28.61
CA GLY A 77 -3.36 -36.12 30.04
C GLY A 77 -4.27 -35.37 31.05
N GLY A 78 -5.05 -36.14 31.82
CA GLY A 78 -5.46 -35.74 33.19
C GLY A 78 -6.77 -36.32 33.75
N THR A 79 -6.68 -37.45 34.47
CA THR A 79 -7.35 -37.86 35.73
C THR A 79 -8.81 -37.49 36.07
N ALA A 80 -9.67 -38.50 36.30
CA ALA A 80 -10.51 -38.70 37.51
C ALA A 80 -11.42 -39.94 37.39
N GLY A 81 -11.38 -40.83 38.40
CA GLY A 81 -12.23 -42.02 38.54
C GLY A 81 -11.63 -43.03 39.50
#